data_AF-A0A6N8NL14-F1
#
_entry.id   AF-A0A6N8NL14-F1
#
_cell.length_a   1.000
_cell.length_b   1.000
_cell.length_c   1.000
_cell.angle_alpha   90.00
_cell.angle_beta   90.00
_cell.angle_gamma   90.00
#
_symmetry.space_group_name_H-M   'P 1'
#
loop_
_entity.id
_entity.type
_entity.pdbx_description
1 polymer ?
#
loop_
_entity_poly.entity_id
_entity_poly.type
_entity_poly.pdbx_seq_one_letter_code
_entity_poly.pdbx_strand_id
1 'polypeptide(L)' 'NFCNGGKQFDALLQEQSAQRVGEMLLIDASENPEPETESNPWVEQWGTLLS' A
#
# COMPACT_ATOMS: atom_id res chain seq x y z
N ASN A 1 13.15 0.32 -10.02
CA ASN A 1 12.27 1.10 -9.13
C ASN A 1 11.49 0.18 -8.22
N PHE A 2 11.72 0.27 -6.91
CA PHE A 2 11.06 -0.55 -5.89
C PHE A 2 9.56 -0.17 -5.74
N CYS A 3 8.68 -1.18 -5.75
CA CYS A 3 7.22 -1.06 -5.62
C CYS A 3 6.57 0.01 -6.53
N ASN A 4 7.08 0.18 -7.75
CA ASN A 4 6.67 1.29 -8.62
C ASN A 4 5.22 1.19 -9.12
N GLY A 5 4.67 -0.02 -9.23
CA GLY A 5 3.28 -0.22 -9.67
C GLY A 5 2.27 0.46 -8.74
N GLY A 6 2.37 0.24 -7.43
CA GLY A 6 1.52 0.91 -6.45
C GLY A 6 1.76 2.41 -6.40
N LYS A 7 3.01 2.86 -6.50
CA LYS A 7 3.37 4.29 -6.53
C LYS A 7 2.75 5.02 -7.72
N GLN A 8 2.72 4.40 -8.91
CA GLN A 8 2.08 4.99 -10.09
C GLN A 8 0.56 5.07 -9.94
N PHE A 9 -0.06 4.06 -9.33
CA PHE A 9 -1.49 4.08 -9.05
C PHE A 9 -1.86 5.19 -8.05
N ASP A 10 -1.11 5.31 -6.95
CA ASP A 10 -1.29 6.38 -5.97
C ASP A 10 -1.11 7.76 -6.62
N ALA A 11 -0.03 7.98 -7.36
CA ALA A 11 0.22 9.24 -8.05
C ALA A 11 -0.92 9.64 -9.01
N LEU A 12 -1.44 8.69 -9.80
CA LEU A 12 -2.56 8.94 -10.71
C LEU A 12 -3.84 9.39 -9.97
N LEU A 13 -4.10 8.83 -8.78
CA LEU A 13 -5.23 9.24 -7.95
C LEU A 13 -5.00 10.63 -7.35
N GLN A 14 -3.78 10.92 -6.87
CA GLN A 14 -3.43 12.24 -6.35
C GLN A 14 -3.52 13.33 -7.42
N GLU A 15 -3.12 13.05 -8.67
CA GLU A 15 -3.29 13.95 -9.81
C GLU A 15 -4.76 14.34 -10.05
N GLN A 16 -5.70 13.45 -9.72
CA GLN A 16 -7.13 13.67 -9.84
C GLN A 16 -7.76 14.22 -8.54
N SER A 17 -6.95 14.69 -7.60
CA SER A 17 -7.39 15.21 -6.29
C SER A 17 -8.13 14.18 -5.42
N ALA A 18 -7.91 12.89 -5.65
CA ALA A 18 -8.48 11.86 -4.79
C ALA A 18 -7.79 11.87 -3.41
N GLN A 19 -8.58 11.62 -2.37
CA GLN A 19 -8.05 11.54 -1.01
C GLN A 19 -7.57 10.11 -0.71
N ARG A 20 -6.36 10.00 -0.18
CA ARG A 20 -5.83 8.73 0.32
C ARG A 20 -6.50 8.37 1.65
N VAL A 21 -6.91 7.11 1.79
CA VAL A 21 -7.51 6.58 3.02
C VAL A 21 -6.45 6.33 4.10
N GLY A 22 -5.28 5.80 3.71
CA GLY A 22 -4.16 5.51 4.60
C GLY A 22 -2.88 5.21 3.83
N GLU A 23 -1.77 5.04 4.52
CA GLU A 23 -0.45 4.82 3.91
C GLU A 23 -0.36 3.49 3.14
N MET A 24 0.36 3.51 2.02
CA MET A 24 0.57 2.34 1.16
C MET A 24 1.67 1.43 1.73
N LEU A 25 1.41 0.13 1.76
CA LEU A 25 2.42 -0.88 2.09
C LEU A 25 3.42 -1.09 0.95
N LEU A 26 4.71 -1.17 1.30
CA LEU A 26 5.79 -1.56 0.39
C LEU A 26 6.44 -2.83 0.95
N ILE A 27 6.50 -3.90 0.17
CA ILE A 27 7.12 -5.18 0.58
C ILE A 27 8.32 -5.44 -0.32
N ASP A 28 9.50 -5.65 0.29
CA ASP A 28 10.69 -6.14 -0.39
C ASP A 28 10.77 -7.66 -0.28
N ALA A 29 10.55 -8.36 -1.39
CA ALA A 29 10.62 -9.81 -1.43
C ALA A 29 12.02 -10.39 -1.15
N SER A 30 13.08 -9.57 -1.22
CA SER A 30 14.43 -9.97 -0.82
C SER A 30 14.62 -10.01 0.70
N GLU A 31 13.81 -9.27 1.46
CA GLU A 31 13.80 -9.25 2.93
C GLU A 31 12.66 -10.11 3.50
N ASN A 32 11.47 -10.02 2.90
CA ASN A 32 10.24 -10.70 3.34
C ASN A 32 9.66 -11.54 2.19
N PRO A 33 10.04 -12.83 2.06
CA PRO A 33 9.61 -13.69 0.96
C PRO A 33 8.13 -14.11 1.05
N GLU A 34 7.52 -14.03 2.24
CA GLU A 34 6.11 -14.37 2.50
C GLU A 34 5.29 -13.08 2.62
N PRO A 35 4.66 -12.58 1.53
CA PRO A 35 4.02 -11.26 1.52
C PRO A 35 2.83 -11.16 2.49
N GLU A 36 2.16 -12.26 2.82
CA GLU A 36 1.06 -12.32 3.79
C GLU A 36 1.49 -11.94 5.21
N THR A 37 2.77 -12.13 5.56
CA THR A 37 3.30 -11.76 6.89
C THR A 37 3.29 -10.25 7.11
N GLU A 38 3.46 -9.47 6.04
CA GLU A 38 3.41 -8.00 6.06
C GLU A 38 2.03 -7.46 5.66
N SER A 39 1.39 -8.06 4.65
CA SER A 39 0.14 -7.55 4.08
C SER A 39 -1.10 -7.84 4.91
N ASN A 40 -1.16 -8.96 5.63
CA ASN A 40 -2.30 -9.26 6.51
C ASN A 40 -2.44 -8.25 7.66
N PRO A 41 -1.40 -8.00 8.49
CA PRO A 41 -1.53 -7.00 9.55
C PRO A 41 -1.73 -5.59 8.99
N TRP A 42 -1.15 -5.27 7.82
CA TRP A 42 -1.39 -3.97 7.17
C TRP A 42 -2.84 -3.81 6.73
N VAL A 43 -3.46 -4.81 6.07
CA VAL A 43 -4.84 -4.67 5.60
C VAL A 43 -5.84 -4.65 6.75
N GLU A 44 -5.56 -5.39 7.84
CA GLU A 44 -6.34 -5.32 9.07
C GLU A 44 -6.30 -3.91 9.68
N GLN A 45 -5.11 -3.31 9.79
CA GLN A 45 -4.95 -1.95 10.30
C GLN A 45 -5.55 -0.90 9.37
N TRP A 46 -5.27 -0.98 8.07
CA TRP A 46 -5.79 -0.07 7.06
C TRP A 46 -7.31 -0.13 7.00
N GLY A 47 -7.91 -1.32 7.16
CA GLY A 47 -9.35 -1.50 7.23
C GLY A 47 -10.01 -0.73 8.37
N THR A 48 -9.30 -0.46 9.47
CA THR A 48 -9.83 0.37 10.58
C THR A 48 -10.02 1.84 10.21
N LEU A 49 -9.45 2.29 9.09
CA LEU A 49 -9.60 3.66 8.56
C LEU A 49 -10.87 3.83 7.74
N LEU A 50 -11.54 2.73 7.37
CA LEU A 50 -12.80 2.76 6.64
C LEU A 50 -13.96 2.97 7.62
N SER A 51 -14.78 3.99 7.34
CA SER A 51 -16.00 4.34 8.05
C SER A 51 -17.25 3.88 7.31
#